data_AF-A0A2T4UGL1-F1
#
_entry.id   AF-A0A2T4UGL1-F1
#
_cell.length_a   1.000
_cell.length_b   1.000
_cell.length_c   1.000
_cell.angle_alpha   90.00
_cell.angle_beta   90.00
_cell.angle_gamma   90.00
#
_symmetry.space_group_name_H-M   'P 1'
#
loop_
_entity.id
_entity.type
_entity.pdbx_description
1 polymer ?
#
loop_
_entity_poly.entity_id
_entity_poly.type
_entity_poly.pdbx_seq_one_letter_code
_entity_poly.pdbx_strand_id
1 'polypeptide(L)'
;MLHRIRPRPLLDLARRDLPGPLDVINLIHTGRWSHYRWYALLVTPPLLAVGGRPLWMGRTETVVHGERQADKFLVVRYPSQRRFLAMTLNPYYLAINLLRESGVRRFEASFTHAMHTAPQLRSARTLVAVHLRGADDDAIDAVRALTEPIAGPCVYATRAVASLGFLEPPAPTDPHPLSFPQIALFAPPRDAALPLQALAELAPRLEEHVDACVVQVYRQEPASVYRPSLRGGEDEHAAAPAARPDVPGADPVTVP
;
A
#
# COMPACT_ATOMS: atom_id res chain seq x y z
N MET A 1 4.44 14.54 -15.88
CA MET A 1 4.99 14.84 -14.54
C MET A 1 5.69 16.21 -14.42
N LEU A 2 6.79 16.50 -15.12
CA LEU A 2 7.65 17.68 -14.87
C LEU A 2 6.90 19.03 -14.83
N HIS A 3 6.02 19.28 -15.81
CA HIS A 3 5.26 20.52 -15.91
C HIS A 3 4.21 20.73 -14.79
N ARG A 4 3.94 19.68 -13.99
CA ARG A 4 2.98 19.72 -12.87
C ARG A 4 3.67 19.91 -11.53
N ILE A 5 5.00 19.90 -11.46
CA ILE A 5 5.73 20.10 -10.21
C ILE A 5 5.54 21.54 -9.73
N ARG A 6 5.08 21.70 -8.49
CA ARG A 6 4.93 22.99 -7.82
C ARG A 6 6.20 23.29 -7.02
N PRO A 7 7.00 24.31 -7.39
CA PRO A 7 8.31 24.53 -6.77
C PRO A 7 8.24 24.80 -5.27
N ARG A 8 7.27 25.61 -4.81
CA ARG A 8 7.14 25.96 -3.38
C ARG A 8 6.83 24.74 -2.49
N PRO A 9 5.74 23.97 -2.72
CA PRO A 9 5.48 22.73 -1.97
C PRO A 9 6.65 21.75 -1.99
N LEU A 10 7.33 21.62 -3.15
CA LEU A 10 8.51 20.76 -3.26
C LEU A 10 9.67 21.23 -2.36
N LEU A 11 9.98 22.54 -2.38
CA LEU A 11 11.03 23.13 -1.57
C LEU A 11 10.69 23.03 -0.08
N ASP A 12 9.44 23.26 0.30
CA ASP A 12 8.98 23.13 1.68
C ASP A 12 9.18 21.68 2.16
N LEU A 13 8.75 20.69 1.37
CA LEU A 13 8.95 19.28 1.67
C LEU A 13 10.43 18.90 1.76
N ALA A 14 11.29 19.44 0.89
CA ALA A 14 12.73 19.19 0.91
C ALA A 14 13.44 19.80 2.13
N ARG A 15 12.90 20.90 2.66
CA ARG A 15 13.43 21.63 3.82
C ARG A 15 12.91 21.10 5.15
N ARG A 16 11.73 20.45 5.19
CA ARG A 16 11.22 19.79 6.40
C ARG A 16 12.27 18.85 6.97
N ASP A 17 12.44 18.88 8.28
CA ASP A 17 13.32 17.97 9.01
C ASP A 17 12.53 16.74 9.46
N LEU A 18 12.28 15.82 8.52
CA LEU A 18 11.62 14.57 8.83
C LEU A 18 12.65 13.57 9.39
N PRO A 19 12.38 12.93 10.53
CA PRO A 19 13.33 12.02 11.17
C PRO A 19 13.58 10.79 10.29
N GLY A 20 14.85 10.54 9.97
CA GLY A 20 15.30 9.39 9.18
C GLY A 20 15.69 8.19 10.04
N PRO A 21 15.62 6.95 9.49
CA PRO A 21 15.13 6.61 8.16
C PRO A 21 13.60 6.77 8.04
N LEU A 22 13.13 7.00 6.83
CA LEU A 22 11.70 7.13 6.51
C LEU A 22 11.25 5.98 5.63
N ASP A 23 10.03 5.53 5.86
CA ASP A 23 9.38 4.57 4.98
C ASP A 23 8.41 5.32 4.06
N VAL A 24 8.24 4.82 2.84
CA VAL A 24 7.20 5.26 1.92
C VAL A 24 6.28 4.06 1.72
N ILE A 25 5.06 4.20 2.21
CA ILE A 25 3.99 3.25 1.93
C ILE A 25 3.42 3.57 0.56
N ASN A 26 3.21 2.53 -0.24
CA ASN A 26 2.67 2.61 -1.59
C ASN A 26 1.45 1.70 -1.67
N LEU A 27 0.27 2.30 -1.85
CA LEU A 27 -0.99 1.62 -2.14
C LEU A 27 -1.31 1.82 -3.62
N ILE A 28 -1.33 0.74 -4.38
CA ILE A 28 -1.42 0.80 -5.85
C ILE A 28 -2.63 0.01 -6.31
N HIS A 29 -3.52 0.68 -7.05
CA HIS A 29 -4.54 0.03 -7.88
C HIS A 29 -4.00 -0.11 -9.29
N THR A 30 -3.81 -1.34 -9.73
CA THR A 30 -3.15 -1.66 -10.99
C THR A 30 -4.03 -1.29 -12.19
N GLY A 31 -3.41 -0.77 -13.24
CA GLY A 31 -4.02 -0.54 -14.56
C GLY A 31 -3.38 -1.48 -15.57
N ARG A 32 -2.63 -0.94 -16.53
CA ARG A 32 -1.89 -1.74 -17.52
C ARG A 32 -0.68 -2.43 -16.88
N TRP A 33 -0.86 -3.68 -16.46
CA TRP A 33 0.11 -4.40 -15.63
C TRP A 33 1.47 -4.57 -16.32
N SER A 34 1.48 -4.82 -17.63
CA SER A 34 2.71 -4.87 -18.44
C SER A 34 3.59 -3.62 -18.30
N HIS A 35 3.00 -2.42 -18.27
CA HIS A 35 3.74 -1.17 -18.07
C HIS A 35 4.30 -1.07 -16.65
N TYR A 36 3.51 -1.45 -15.65
CA TYR A 36 3.95 -1.43 -14.27
C TYR A 36 5.14 -2.38 -14.03
N ARG A 37 5.18 -3.56 -14.68
CA ARG A 37 6.32 -4.49 -14.63
C ARG A 37 7.60 -3.86 -15.20
N TRP A 38 7.50 -3.18 -16.35
CA TRP A 38 8.63 -2.45 -16.91
C TRP A 38 9.11 -1.34 -15.98
N TYR A 39 8.19 -0.57 -15.40
CA TYR A 39 8.53 0.42 -14.37
C TYR A 39 9.25 -0.21 -13.17
N ALA A 40 8.73 -1.30 -12.61
CA ALA A 40 9.31 -1.99 -11.46
C ALA A 40 10.75 -2.47 -11.73
N LEU A 41 11.03 -2.94 -12.95
CA LEU A 41 12.38 -3.30 -13.36
C LEU A 41 13.29 -2.05 -13.44
N LEU A 42 12.85 -1.01 -14.14
CA LEU A 42 13.66 0.18 -14.45
C LEU A 42 13.88 1.10 -13.25
N VAL A 43 12.99 1.08 -12.25
CA VAL A 43 13.15 1.90 -11.03
C VAL A 43 14.19 1.32 -10.06
N THR A 44 14.57 0.05 -10.22
CA THR A 44 15.48 -0.62 -9.27
C THR A 44 16.86 0.05 -9.19
N PRO A 45 17.57 0.37 -10.30
CA PRO A 45 18.86 1.07 -10.21
C PRO A 45 18.81 2.44 -9.52
N PRO A 46 17.93 3.40 -9.88
CA PRO A 46 17.90 4.69 -9.20
C PRO A 46 17.47 4.58 -7.74
N LEU A 47 16.60 3.62 -7.40
CA LEU A 47 16.22 3.32 -6.01
C LEU A 47 17.46 2.94 -5.18
N LEU A 48 18.26 1.99 -5.67
CA LEU A 48 19.48 1.55 -5.00
C LEU A 48 20.52 2.67 -4.91
N ALA A 49 20.66 3.48 -5.96
CA ALA A 49 21.62 4.59 -6.02
C ALA A 49 21.38 5.65 -4.93
N VAL A 50 20.13 5.87 -4.52
CA VAL A 50 19.80 6.78 -3.41
C VAL A 50 19.77 6.10 -2.04
N GLY A 51 20.12 4.81 -1.97
CA GLY A 51 20.09 4.00 -0.75
C GLY A 51 18.68 3.52 -0.37
N GLY A 52 17.71 3.65 -1.26
CA GLY A 52 16.35 3.15 -1.05
C GLY A 52 16.32 1.62 -1.09
N ARG A 53 15.48 1.00 -0.25
CA ARG A 53 15.37 -0.45 -0.13
C ARG A 53 13.92 -0.89 0.05
N PRO A 54 13.38 -1.79 -0.81
CA PRO A 54 12.08 -2.40 -0.54
C PRO A 54 12.19 -3.28 0.71
N LEU A 55 11.28 -3.07 1.67
CA LEU A 55 11.17 -3.90 2.86
C LEU A 55 10.20 -5.06 2.64
N TRP A 56 9.09 -4.80 1.98
CA TRP A 56 8.08 -5.80 1.68
C TRP A 56 7.24 -5.37 0.48
N MET A 57 6.82 -6.33 -0.35
CA MET A 57 5.95 -6.12 -1.50
C MET A 57 5.04 -7.31 -1.71
N GLY A 58 3.79 -7.05 -2.06
CA GLY A 58 2.85 -8.11 -2.41
C GLY A 58 1.52 -7.59 -2.94
N ARG A 59 0.59 -8.52 -3.11
CA ARG A 59 -0.77 -8.26 -3.60
C ARG A 59 -1.80 -8.49 -2.51
N THR A 60 -2.94 -7.82 -2.63
CA THR A 60 -4.11 -8.12 -1.80
C THR A 60 -4.66 -9.48 -2.19
N GLU A 61 -4.73 -10.39 -1.21
CA GLU A 61 -5.31 -11.72 -1.36
C GLU A 61 -6.80 -11.69 -0.98
N THR A 62 -7.13 -11.09 0.16
CA THR A 62 -8.51 -11.05 0.68
C THR A 62 -8.74 -9.76 1.45
N VAL A 63 -9.94 -9.19 1.33
CA VAL A 63 -10.41 -8.11 2.22
C VAL A 63 -11.35 -8.76 3.23
N VAL A 64 -11.06 -8.59 4.51
CA VAL A 64 -11.80 -9.22 5.60
C VAL A 64 -12.88 -8.27 6.14
N HIS A 65 -12.54 -6.99 6.27
CA HIS A 65 -13.44 -5.93 6.71
C HIS A 65 -13.13 -4.63 5.99
N GLY A 66 -14.16 -3.86 5.64
CA GLY A 66 -14.05 -2.57 4.95
C GLY A 66 -13.80 -2.67 3.44
N GLU A 67 -13.40 -1.56 2.83
CA GLU A 67 -13.12 -1.50 1.39
C GLU A 67 -11.66 -1.85 1.08
N ARG A 68 -11.43 -2.44 -0.11
CA ARG A 68 -10.08 -2.75 -0.60
C ARG A 68 -9.21 -1.50 -0.69
N GLN A 69 -8.09 -1.47 0.02
CA GLN A 69 -7.17 -0.32 0.01
C GLN A 69 -6.19 -0.30 -1.18
N ALA A 70 -5.88 -1.45 -1.77
CA ALA A 70 -4.98 -1.54 -2.92
C ALA A 70 -5.10 -2.90 -3.62
N ASP A 71 -4.57 -3.00 -4.84
CA ASP A 71 -4.23 -4.28 -5.46
C ASP A 71 -2.83 -4.74 -5.05
N LYS A 72 -1.89 -3.80 -4.92
CA LYS A 72 -0.51 -4.02 -4.50
C LYS A 72 -0.15 -3.13 -3.33
N PHE A 73 0.56 -3.69 -2.36
CA PHE A 73 1.10 -3.01 -1.19
C PHE A 73 2.62 -3.12 -1.20
N LEU A 74 3.29 -1.99 -0.98
CA LEU A 74 4.75 -1.92 -0.99
C LEU A 74 5.24 -0.96 0.09
N VAL A 75 6.23 -1.42 0.87
CA VAL A 75 6.96 -0.63 1.86
C VAL A 75 8.38 -0.43 1.35
N VAL A 76 8.80 0.82 1.19
CA VAL A 76 10.18 1.15 0.77
C VAL A 76 10.82 2.08 1.78
N ARG A 77 11.99 1.69 2.30
CA ARG A 77 12.78 2.52 3.22
C ARG A 77 13.75 3.40 2.46
N TYR A 78 13.83 4.66 2.83
CA TYR A 78 14.81 5.62 2.34
C TYR A 78 15.65 6.17 3.52
N PRO A 79 16.93 6.50 3.29
CA PRO A 79 17.74 7.14 4.33
C PRO A 79 17.18 8.50 4.77
N SER A 80 16.55 9.23 3.85
CA SER A 80 15.85 10.50 4.12
C SER A 80 14.88 10.87 2.99
N GLN A 81 13.96 11.79 3.28
CA GLN A 81 13.08 12.45 2.33
C GLN A 81 13.86 13.12 1.19
N ARG A 82 15.03 13.70 1.48
CA ARG A 82 15.88 14.31 0.45
C ARG A 82 16.42 13.27 -0.54
N ARG A 83 16.74 12.05 -0.08
CA ARG A 83 17.16 10.94 -0.95
C ARG A 83 16.02 10.46 -1.84
N PHE A 84 14.80 10.37 -1.30
CA PHE A 84 13.60 10.10 -2.08
C PHE A 84 13.39 11.17 -3.16
N LEU A 85 13.44 12.46 -2.80
CA LEU A 85 13.26 13.56 -3.75
C LEU A 85 14.36 13.60 -4.82
N ALA A 86 15.62 13.33 -4.45
CA ALA A 86 16.70 13.21 -5.41
C ALA A 86 16.45 12.11 -6.46
N MET A 87 15.82 11.01 -6.06
CA MET A 87 15.39 9.96 -6.98
C MET A 87 14.24 10.44 -7.86
N THR A 88 13.15 10.96 -7.28
CA THR A 88 11.93 11.28 -8.03
C THR A 88 12.08 12.48 -8.97
N LEU A 89 13.04 13.36 -8.70
CA LEU A 89 13.38 14.50 -9.55
C LEU A 89 14.49 14.19 -10.58
N ASN A 90 15.07 12.97 -10.55
CA ASN A 90 16.06 12.57 -11.52
C ASN A 90 15.42 12.48 -12.93
N PRO A 91 16.02 13.06 -13.99
CA PRO A 91 15.49 12.98 -15.35
C PRO A 91 15.20 11.55 -15.83
N TYR A 92 16.05 10.58 -15.46
CA TYR A 92 15.83 9.17 -15.75
C TYR A 92 14.55 8.65 -15.07
N TYR A 93 14.38 8.95 -13.77
CA TYR A 93 13.18 8.56 -13.04
C TYR A 93 11.93 9.18 -13.68
N LEU A 94 11.99 10.46 -14.02
CA LEU A 94 10.87 11.17 -14.66
C LEU A 94 10.45 10.52 -15.99
N ALA A 95 11.42 10.06 -16.79
CA ALA A 95 11.15 9.36 -18.04
C ALA A 95 10.46 8.00 -17.81
N ILE A 96 10.96 7.20 -16.85
CA ILE A 96 10.37 5.88 -16.57
C ILE A 96 9.06 5.97 -15.76
N ASN A 97 8.81 7.07 -15.04
CA ASN A 97 7.57 7.25 -14.26
C ASN A 97 6.33 7.29 -15.15
N LEU A 98 6.47 7.62 -16.44
CA LEU A 98 5.39 7.51 -17.43
C LEU A 98 4.84 6.07 -17.55
N LEU A 99 5.70 5.06 -17.35
CA LEU A 99 5.28 3.65 -17.30
C LEU A 99 4.46 3.36 -16.04
N ARG A 100 4.80 3.97 -14.89
CA ARG A 100 3.98 3.87 -13.67
C ARG A 100 2.64 4.55 -13.85
N GLU A 101 2.65 5.80 -14.35
CA GLU A 101 1.43 6.59 -14.59
C GLU A 101 0.45 5.85 -15.52
N SER A 102 0.95 5.14 -16.53
CA SER A 102 0.10 4.33 -17.43
C SER A 102 -0.23 2.93 -16.89
N GLY A 103 0.58 2.40 -15.97
CA GLY A 103 0.39 1.09 -15.36
C GLY A 103 -0.47 1.08 -14.10
N VAL A 104 -0.93 2.26 -13.63
CA VAL A 104 -1.67 2.44 -12.38
C VAL A 104 -2.96 3.21 -12.66
N ARG A 105 -4.04 2.88 -11.94
CA ARG A 105 -5.32 3.61 -11.98
C ARG A 105 -5.47 4.60 -10.82
N ARG A 106 -5.01 4.20 -9.64
CA ARG A 106 -4.99 5.01 -8.42
C ARG A 106 -3.74 4.72 -7.61
N PHE A 107 -3.12 5.75 -7.06
CA PHE A 107 -1.90 5.63 -6.28
C PHE A 107 -1.98 6.47 -5.00
N GLU A 108 -1.78 5.83 -3.85
CA GLU A 108 -1.58 6.54 -2.59
C GLU A 108 -0.17 6.29 -2.07
N ALA A 109 0.48 7.36 -1.65
CA ALA A 109 1.76 7.30 -0.99
C ALA A 109 2.02 8.51 -0.09
N SER A 110 2.54 8.21 1.10
CA SER A 110 3.01 9.19 2.07
C SER A 110 4.36 8.76 2.62
N PHE A 111 5.15 9.74 3.06
CA PHE A 111 6.22 9.46 4.00
C PHE A 111 5.61 9.03 5.32
N THR A 112 6.13 7.96 5.89
CA THR A 112 5.72 7.42 7.16
C THR A 112 6.92 7.22 8.07
N HIS A 113 6.66 7.26 9.38
CA HIS A 113 7.63 6.90 10.42
C HIS A 113 7.24 5.53 10.97
N ALA A 114 8.22 4.62 11.05
CA ALA A 114 7.98 3.31 11.63
C ALA A 114 7.94 3.41 13.16
N MET A 115 6.80 3.09 13.74
CA MET A 115 6.61 2.95 15.19
C MET A 115 7.12 1.59 15.68
N HIS A 116 7.05 0.58 14.81
CA HIS A 116 7.56 -0.75 15.06
C HIS A 116 8.11 -1.37 13.77
N THR A 117 9.21 -2.12 13.86
CA THR A 117 9.73 -2.93 12.75
C THR A 117 10.43 -4.16 13.31
N ALA A 118 9.95 -5.33 12.93
CA ALA A 118 10.56 -6.61 13.26
C ALA A 118 11.25 -7.23 12.02
N PRO A 119 12.36 -7.98 12.19
CA PRO A 119 13.05 -8.63 11.07
C PRO A 119 12.16 -9.54 10.21
N GLN A 120 11.14 -10.13 10.82
CA GLN A 120 10.18 -11.05 10.21
C GLN A 120 9.41 -10.43 9.05
N LEU A 121 9.26 -9.09 9.02
CA LEU A 121 8.59 -8.37 7.94
C LEU A 121 9.11 -8.82 6.58
N ARG A 122 10.43 -8.90 6.39
CA ARG A 122 11.04 -9.21 5.07
C ARG A 122 10.75 -10.63 4.59
N SER A 123 10.61 -11.56 5.52
CA SER A 123 10.39 -12.99 5.24
C SER A 123 8.91 -13.40 5.28
N ALA A 124 8.02 -12.49 5.71
CA ALA A 124 6.60 -12.77 5.83
C ALA A 124 5.99 -13.02 4.44
N ARG A 125 5.50 -14.25 4.22
CA ARG A 125 4.80 -14.63 2.98
C ARG A 125 3.38 -14.08 2.93
N THR A 126 2.78 -13.92 4.10
CA THR A 126 1.43 -13.42 4.29
C THR A 126 1.49 -12.38 5.39
N LEU A 127 0.74 -11.30 5.23
CA LEU A 127 0.56 -10.27 6.23
C LEU A 127 -0.93 -10.01 6.41
N VAL A 128 -1.40 -9.98 7.64
CA VAL A 128 -2.67 -9.35 7.98
C VAL A 128 -2.38 -7.88 8.21
N ALA A 129 -3.00 -7.01 7.44
CA ALA A 129 -2.87 -5.57 7.58
C ALA A 129 -4.13 -4.98 8.20
N VAL A 130 -3.93 -4.12 9.19
CA VAL A 130 -4.96 -3.26 9.75
C VAL A 130 -4.61 -1.83 9.38
N HIS A 131 -5.40 -1.25 8.49
CA HIS A 131 -5.31 0.16 8.09
C HIS A 131 -6.21 0.97 9.02
N LEU A 132 -5.70 2.08 9.57
CA LEU A 132 -6.34 2.83 10.65
C LEU A 132 -6.45 4.32 10.33
N ARG A 133 -7.58 4.92 10.72
CA ARG A 133 -7.84 6.37 10.68
C ARG A 133 -8.19 6.86 12.08
N GLY A 134 -7.71 8.04 12.44
CA GLY A 134 -8.02 8.66 13.74
C GLY A 134 -7.25 8.08 14.93
N ALA A 135 -6.28 7.18 14.71
CA ALA A 135 -5.54 6.55 15.78
C ALA A 135 -4.46 7.48 16.34
N ASP A 136 -4.47 7.70 17.66
CA ASP A 136 -3.31 8.21 18.40
C ASP A 136 -2.26 7.10 18.58
N ASP A 137 -1.24 7.33 19.40
CA ASP A 137 -0.20 6.33 19.66
C ASP A 137 -0.76 5.14 20.45
N ASP A 138 -1.70 5.40 21.37
CA ASP A 138 -2.34 4.40 22.21
C ASP A 138 -3.21 3.43 21.39
N ALA A 139 -3.85 3.94 20.34
CA ALA A 139 -4.66 3.12 19.44
C ALA A 139 -3.83 2.01 18.73
N ILE A 140 -2.56 2.24 18.40
CA ILE A 140 -1.71 1.20 17.79
C ILE A 140 -1.45 0.06 18.78
N ASP A 141 -1.23 0.37 20.05
CA ASP A 141 -0.99 -0.66 21.07
C ASP A 141 -2.27 -1.44 21.39
N ALA A 142 -3.43 -0.79 21.42
CA ALA A 142 -4.72 -1.47 21.50
C ALA A 142 -4.95 -2.41 20.31
N VAL A 143 -4.71 -1.94 19.07
CA VAL A 143 -4.82 -2.75 17.85
C VAL A 143 -3.89 -3.97 17.94
N ARG A 144 -2.66 -3.81 18.42
CA ARG A 144 -1.73 -4.92 18.60
C ARG A 144 -2.23 -5.93 19.62
N ALA A 145 -2.64 -5.48 20.80
CA ALA A 145 -3.13 -6.34 21.87
C ALA A 145 -4.33 -7.19 21.42
N LEU A 146 -5.23 -6.61 20.61
CA LEU A 146 -6.40 -7.30 20.08
C LEU A 146 -6.07 -8.24 18.91
N THR A 147 -5.12 -7.86 18.05
CA THR A 147 -4.87 -8.57 16.78
C THR A 147 -3.82 -9.67 16.91
N GLU A 148 -2.79 -9.50 17.75
CA GLU A 148 -1.69 -10.46 17.87
C GLU A 148 -2.12 -11.90 18.23
N PRO A 149 -3.11 -12.12 19.13
CA PRO A 149 -3.61 -13.46 19.44
C PRO A 149 -4.24 -14.19 18.25
N ILE A 150 -4.69 -13.46 17.23
CA ILE A 150 -5.43 -13.98 16.07
C ILE A 150 -4.54 -14.06 14.83
N ALA A 151 -3.76 -13.01 14.58
CA ALA A 151 -2.99 -12.81 13.34
C ALA A 151 -1.49 -13.08 13.49
N GLY A 152 -1.01 -13.45 14.68
CA GLY A 152 0.41 -13.55 14.99
C GLY A 152 1.04 -12.20 15.34
N PRO A 153 2.35 -12.15 15.61
CA PRO A 153 3.01 -10.95 16.12
C PRO A 153 2.91 -9.78 15.15
N CYS A 154 2.79 -8.56 15.69
CA CYS A 154 3.01 -7.34 14.92
C CYS A 154 4.47 -7.32 14.45
N VAL A 155 4.67 -7.18 13.14
CA VAL A 155 6.01 -7.12 12.53
C VAL A 155 6.34 -5.75 11.95
N TYR A 156 5.34 -4.88 11.85
CA TYR A 156 5.52 -3.51 11.37
C TYR A 156 4.33 -2.64 11.77
N ALA A 157 4.59 -1.45 12.28
CA ALA A 157 3.56 -0.43 12.51
C ALA A 157 4.12 0.93 12.07
N THR A 158 3.29 1.75 11.43
CA THR A 158 3.73 3.03 10.90
C THR A 158 2.63 4.09 10.93
N ARG A 159 3.04 5.36 10.96
CA ARG A 159 2.17 6.54 10.83
C ARG A 159 2.70 7.48 9.76
N ALA A 160 1.81 8.03 8.93
CA ALA A 160 2.10 9.07 7.96
C ALA A 160 2.56 10.37 8.63
N VAL A 161 3.67 10.94 8.15
CA VAL A 161 4.27 12.18 8.66
C VAL A 161 4.30 13.30 7.63
N ALA A 162 4.22 12.97 6.33
CA ALA A 162 4.10 13.95 5.26
C ALA A 162 3.52 13.33 3.99
N SER A 163 2.69 14.09 3.26
CA SER A 163 2.22 13.72 1.93
C SER A 163 3.20 14.13 0.83
N LEU A 164 3.07 13.51 -0.34
CA LEU A 164 3.86 13.81 -1.55
C LEU A 164 3.13 14.81 -2.48
N GLY A 165 2.38 15.75 -1.90
CA GLY A 165 1.47 16.65 -2.61
C GLY A 165 2.14 17.86 -3.27
N PHE A 166 3.12 17.64 -4.16
CA PHE A 166 3.81 18.71 -4.90
C PHE A 166 3.49 18.71 -6.41
N LEU A 167 2.46 17.99 -6.85
CA LEU A 167 2.01 17.92 -8.25
C LEU A 167 0.64 18.61 -8.41
N GLU A 168 0.48 19.47 -9.43
CA GLU A 168 -0.77 20.19 -9.70
C GLU A 168 -1.02 20.45 -11.20
N PRO A 169 -2.28 20.34 -11.69
CA PRO A 169 -3.43 19.74 -10.99
C PRO A 169 -3.15 18.27 -10.69
N PRO A 170 -3.69 17.65 -9.62
CA PRO A 170 -3.45 16.24 -9.31
C PRO A 170 -4.15 15.31 -10.31
N ALA A 171 -3.56 14.13 -10.55
CA ALA A 171 -4.11 13.06 -11.39
C ALA A 171 -4.31 11.81 -10.54
N PRO A 172 -5.23 10.90 -10.91
CA PRO A 172 -5.45 9.66 -10.16
C PRO A 172 -4.18 8.83 -9.95
N THR A 173 -3.22 8.93 -10.88
CA THR A 173 -1.98 8.14 -10.92
C THR A 173 -0.79 8.82 -10.24
N ASP A 174 -0.99 10.03 -9.72
CA ASP A 174 -0.06 10.72 -8.82
C ASP A 174 -0.15 10.17 -7.40
N PRO A 175 0.86 10.37 -6.53
CA PRO A 175 0.75 10.03 -5.13
C PRO A 175 -0.27 10.90 -4.40
N HIS A 176 -1.43 10.32 -4.08
CA HIS A 176 -2.38 10.89 -3.11
C HIS A 176 -1.96 10.56 -1.67
N PRO A 177 -2.32 11.38 -0.67
CA PRO A 177 -2.14 11.01 0.73
C PRO A 177 -2.85 9.68 1.04
N LEU A 178 -2.28 8.90 1.96
CA LEU A 178 -2.93 7.68 2.46
C LEU A 178 -4.30 8.00 3.07
N SER A 179 -5.33 7.29 2.63
CA SER A 179 -6.69 7.36 3.18
C SER A 179 -6.77 6.88 4.63
N PHE A 180 -5.83 6.01 5.02
CA PHE A 180 -5.61 5.49 6.36
C PHE A 180 -4.14 5.80 6.74
N PRO A 181 -3.88 6.87 7.51
CA PRO A 181 -2.53 7.33 7.77
C PRO A 181 -1.70 6.39 8.65
N GLN A 182 -2.33 5.42 9.32
CA GLN A 182 -1.64 4.40 10.11
C GLN A 182 -1.91 3.01 9.58
N ILE A 183 -0.89 2.15 9.67
CA ILE A 183 -0.95 0.76 9.25
C ILE A 183 -0.19 -0.09 10.25
N ALA A 184 -0.80 -1.16 10.73
CA ALA A 184 -0.16 -2.24 11.47
C ALA A 184 -0.20 -3.53 10.65
N LEU A 185 0.92 -4.25 10.59
CA LEU A 185 1.08 -5.50 9.84
C LEU A 185 1.46 -6.63 10.79
N PHE A 186 0.74 -7.73 10.69
CA PHE A 186 0.88 -8.91 11.53
C PHE A 186 1.30 -10.11 10.67
N ALA A 187 2.25 -10.90 11.16
CA ALA A 187 2.77 -12.06 10.44
C ALA A 187 2.22 -13.36 11.05
N PRO A 188 1.20 -13.99 10.43
CA PRO A 188 0.73 -15.29 10.87
C PRO A 188 1.83 -16.35 10.69
N PRO A 189 1.76 -17.47 11.43
CA PRO A 189 2.67 -18.60 11.20
C PRO A 189 2.61 -19.08 9.74
N ARG A 190 3.77 -19.43 9.17
CA ARG A 190 3.98 -19.62 7.72
C ARG A 190 3.02 -20.60 7.04
N ASP A 191 2.50 -21.57 7.79
CA ASP A 191 1.66 -22.66 7.30
C ASP A 191 0.32 -22.75 8.07
N ALA A 192 0.00 -21.75 8.89
CA ALA A 192 -1.29 -21.70 9.58
C ALA A 192 -2.39 -21.20 8.64
N ALA A 193 -3.54 -21.85 8.69
CA ALA A 193 -4.74 -21.29 8.08
C ALA A 193 -5.11 -19.99 8.80
N LEU A 194 -5.41 -18.95 8.03
CA LEU A 194 -5.86 -17.68 8.60
C LEU A 194 -7.28 -17.84 9.16
N PRO A 195 -7.54 -17.46 10.42
CA PRO A 195 -8.86 -17.50 11.00
C PRO A 195 -9.70 -16.31 10.51
N LEU A 196 -10.07 -16.31 9.22
CA LEU A 196 -10.72 -15.16 8.56
C LEU A 196 -12.01 -14.69 9.28
N GLN A 197 -12.79 -15.62 9.82
CA GLN A 197 -13.96 -15.28 10.61
C GLN A 197 -13.59 -14.52 11.90
N ALA A 198 -12.61 -15.01 12.66
CA ALA A 198 -12.14 -14.30 13.86
C ALA A 198 -11.55 -12.93 13.54
N LEU A 199 -10.89 -12.79 12.38
CA LEU A 199 -10.41 -11.49 11.89
C LEU A 199 -11.54 -10.54 11.48
N ALA A 200 -12.67 -11.06 11.00
CA ALA A 200 -13.85 -10.23 10.72
C ALA A 200 -14.55 -9.77 12.01
N GLU A 201 -14.66 -10.67 12.99
CA GLU A 201 -15.20 -10.38 14.32
C GLU A 201 -14.32 -9.41 15.14
N LEU A 202 -13.04 -9.28 14.77
CA LEU A 202 -12.12 -8.32 15.36
C LEU A 202 -12.46 -6.86 14.98
N ALA A 203 -13.01 -6.62 13.80
CA ALA A 203 -13.15 -5.26 13.28
C ALA A 203 -14.02 -4.33 14.14
N PRO A 204 -15.21 -4.72 14.63
CA PRO A 204 -16.00 -3.86 15.52
C PRO A 204 -15.24 -3.48 16.79
N ARG A 205 -14.43 -4.40 17.33
CA ARG A 205 -13.61 -4.16 18.53
C ARG A 205 -12.46 -3.20 18.26
N LEU A 206 -11.90 -3.21 17.04
CA LEU A 206 -10.89 -2.23 16.64
C LEU A 206 -11.51 -0.84 16.50
N GLU A 207 -12.72 -0.75 15.95
CA GLU A 207 -13.47 0.51 15.78
C GLU A 207 -13.91 1.15 17.11
N GLU A 208 -13.86 0.43 18.23
CA GLU A 208 -13.97 1.05 19.57
C GLU A 208 -12.77 1.94 19.92
N HIS A 209 -11.65 1.78 19.23
CA HIS A 209 -10.39 2.50 19.48
C HIS A 209 -9.98 3.46 18.35
N VAL A 210 -10.64 3.41 17.20
CA VAL A 210 -10.29 4.21 16.01
C VAL A 210 -11.53 4.69 15.25
N ASP A 211 -11.42 5.79 14.52
CA ASP A 211 -12.54 6.33 13.74
C ASP A 211 -13.02 5.37 12.65
N ALA A 212 -12.07 4.65 12.03
CA ALA A 212 -12.35 3.66 11.01
C ALA A 212 -11.14 2.71 10.85
N CYS A 213 -11.43 1.45 10.52
CA CYS A 213 -10.40 0.49 10.16
C CYS A 213 -10.74 -0.30 8.89
N VAL A 214 -9.71 -0.84 8.25
CA VAL A 214 -9.84 -1.86 7.21
C VAL A 214 -8.90 -3.00 7.54
N VAL A 215 -9.42 -4.22 7.48
CA VAL A 215 -8.65 -5.45 7.72
C VAL A 215 -8.53 -6.19 6.39
N GLN A 216 -7.30 -6.41 5.93
CA GLN A 216 -7.07 -7.16 4.69
C GLN A 216 -5.78 -7.98 4.74
N VAL A 217 -5.78 -9.07 3.98
CA VAL A 217 -4.66 -10.00 3.86
C VAL A 217 -3.88 -9.67 2.61
N TYR A 218 -2.58 -9.46 2.77
CA TYR A 218 -1.65 -9.35 1.67
C TYR A 218 -0.77 -10.59 1.58
N ARG A 219 -0.46 -10.98 0.34
CA ARG A 219 0.45 -12.09 0.04
C ARG A 219 1.67 -11.57 -0.70
N GLN A 220 2.84 -11.93 -0.19
CA GLN A 220 4.12 -11.56 -0.77
C GLN A 220 4.24 -12.13 -2.18
N GLU A 221 4.74 -11.31 -3.10
CA GLU A 221 5.00 -11.74 -4.46
C GLU A 221 6.50 -11.83 -4.72
N PRO A 222 6.99 -12.91 -5.34
CA PRO A 222 8.39 -12.99 -5.69
C PRO A 222 8.72 -11.98 -6.78
N ALA A 223 9.97 -11.50 -6.79
CA ALA A 223 10.43 -10.52 -7.79
C ALA A 223 10.25 -10.99 -9.25
N SER A 224 10.17 -12.31 -9.49
CA SER A 224 9.89 -12.89 -10.80
C SER A 224 8.55 -12.45 -11.40
N VAL A 225 7.53 -12.18 -10.56
CA VAL A 225 6.22 -11.67 -11.02
C VAL A 225 6.36 -10.31 -11.71
N TYR A 226 7.36 -9.52 -11.33
CA TYR A 226 7.59 -8.17 -11.84
C TYR A 226 8.55 -8.13 -13.04
N ARG A 227 9.15 -9.26 -13.42
CA ARG A 227 10.00 -9.34 -14.62
C ARG A 227 9.14 -9.25 -15.86
N PRO A 228 9.31 -8.29 -16.77
CA PRO A 228 8.55 -8.23 -18.02
C PRO A 228 8.69 -9.52 -18.83
N SER A 229 7.60 -10.01 -19.44
CA SER A 229 7.68 -11.08 -20.43
C SER A 229 8.03 -10.49 -21.79
N LEU A 230 9.02 -11.07 -22.47
CA LEU A 230 9.38 -10.69 -23.85
C LEU A 230 8.35 -11.15 -24.89
N ARG A 231 7.54 -12.15 -24.53
CA ARG A 231 6.36 -12.54 -25.30
C ARG A 231 5.20 -11.67 -24.80
N GLY A 232 4.57 -10.92 -25.71
CA GLY A 232 3.45 -10.01 -25.45
C GLY A 232 2.15 -10.72 -25.06
N GLY A 233 2.21 -11.59 -24.06
CA GLY A 233 1.04 -12.23 -23.46
C GLY A 233 0.28 -11.22 -22.60
N GLU A 234 -1.01 -11.17 -22.87
CA GLU A 234 -2.00 -10.20 -22.40
C GLU A 234 -2.13 -10.14 -20.87
N ASP A 235 -2.72 -9.04 -20.40
CA ASP A 235 -2.95 -8.65 -19.00
C ASP A 235 -3.88 -9.64 -18.25
N GLU A 236 -3.45 -10.88 -18.03
CA GLU A 236 -4.23 -11.95 -17.38
C GLU A 236 -4.36 -11.80 -15.84
N HIS A 237 -3.95 -10.67 -15.27
CA HIS A 237 -4.11 -10.38 -13.83
C HIS A 237 -5.09 -9.24 -13.53
N ALA A 238 -5.76 -8.71 -14.55
CA ALA A 238 -6.74 -7.63 -14.42
C ALA A 238 -8.19 -8.13 -14.33
N ALA A 239 -8.49 -9.19 -13.58
CA ALA A 239 -9.87 -9.49 -13.15
C ALA A 239 -9.89 -10.53 -12.02
N ALA A 240 -10.02 -10.08 -10.77
CA ALA A 240 -10.85 -10.83 -9.83
C ALA A 240 -12.31 -10.46 -10.16
N PRO A 241 -13.25 -11.41 -10.27
CA PRO A 241 -14.63 -11.10 -10.63
C PRO A 241 -15.25 -10.20 -9.56
N ALA A 242 -15.86 -9.09 -10.00
CA ALA A 242 -16.80 -8.36 -9.16
C ALA A 242 -17.88 -9.35 -8.73
N ALA A 243 -18.05 -9.53 -7.41
CA ALA A 243 -19.21 -10.21 -6.88
C ALA A 243 -20.46 -9.49 -7.40
N ARG A 244 -21.27 -10.19 -8.19
CA ARG A 244 -22.62 -9.71 -8.51
C ARG A 244 -23.40 -9.66 -7.19
N PRO A 245 -24.13 -8.58 -6.89
CA PRO A 245 -25.12 -8.65 -5.84
C PRO A 245 -26.23 -9.62 -6.29
N ASP A 246 -26.39 -10.72 -5.56
CA ASP A 246 -27.62 -11.50 -5.58
C ASP A 246 -28.75 -10.57 -5.12
N VAL A 247 -29.65 -10.24 -6.04
CA VAL A 247 -30.93 -9.60 -5.71
C VAL A 247 -31.91 -10.75 -5.46
N PRO A 248 -32.40 -10.96 -4.23
CA PRO A 248 -33.41 -11.97 -3.96
C PRO A 248 -34.79 -11.46 -4.38
N GLY A 249 -35.52 -12.29 -5.12
CA GLY A 249 -36.98 -12.40 -5.10
C GLY A 249 -37.79 -11.19 -5.53
N ALA A 250 -38.12 -11.11 -6.83
CA ALA A 250 -39.35 -10.46 -7.27
C ALA A 250 -40.43 -11.54 -7.42
N ASP A 251 -41.40 -11.56 -6.51
CA ASP A 251 -42.60 -12.37 -6.62
C ASP A 251 -43.47 -11.89 -7.80
N PRO A 252 -44.09 -12.81 -8.57
CA PRO A 252 -45.04 -12.42 -9.61
C PRO A 252 -46.35 -11.96 -8.98
N VAL A 253 -46.70 -10.70 -9.22
CA VAL A 253 -48.03 -10.14 -8.94
C VAL A 253 -49.06 -10.82 -9.85
N THR A 254 -49.89 -11.68 -9.27
CA THR A 254 -51.19 -12.06 -9.84
C THR A 254 -52.18 -10.92 -9.66
N VAL A 255 -52.70 -10.39 -10.76
CA VAL A 255 -53.83 -9.45 -10.79
C VAL A 255 -55.12 -10.25 -11.04
N PRO A 256 -56.24 -9.95 -10.35
CA PRO A 256 -57.54 -10.55 -10.62
C PRO A 256 -58.17 -10.07 -11.94
#